data_AF-A0A653BS71-F1
#
_entry.id   AF-A0A653BS71-F1
#
_cell.length_a   1.000
_cell.length_b   1.000
_cell.length_c   1.000
_cell.angle_alpha   90.00
_cell.angle_beta   90.00
_cell.angle_gamma   90.00
#
_symmetry.space_group_name_H-M   'P 1'
#
loop_
_entity.id
_entity.type
_entity.pdbx_description
1 polymer ?
#
loop_
_entity_poly.entity_id
_entity_poly.type
_entity_poly.pdbx_seq_one_letter_code
_entity_poly.pdbx_strand_id
1 'polypeptide(L)'
;MDSMTSVEIKQTLEREFEIFLSSKDIRSLTLARLKEIEMEKYETDSSNKSPATAMSQETALGLDQVLRILGDEEESRRTCLRLESRLQEDQSGPTVFFLPGTEGFAKVMCNLASGLHAHVIALQYTHDMKFETIQDMAKSLTTVGVPSYLP
;
A
#
# COMPACT_ATOMS: atom_id res chain seq x y z
N MET A 1 2.32 4.32 20.70
CA MET A 1 3.75 4.51 20.99
C MET A 1 3.91 4.66 22.49
N ASP A 2 4.90 3.99 23.06
CA ASP A 2 5.38 4.26 24.40
C ASP A 2 6.14 5.59 24.44
N SER A 3 6.29 6.16 25.64
CA SER A 3 6.87 7.50 25.80
C SER A 3 8.34 7.56 25.40
N MET A 4 9.07 6.44 25.42
CA MET A 4 10.50 6.41 25.11
C MET A 4 10.70 6.41 23.59
N THR A 5 10.05 5.51 22.86
CA THR A 5 10.10 5.50 21.38
C THR A 5 9.58 6.80 20.77
N SER A 6 8.60 7.46 21.40
CA SER A 6 8.13 8.78 20.94
C SER A 6 9.21 9.87 21.00
N VAL A 7 10.04 9.85 22.05
CA VAL A 7 11.14 10.80 22.20
C VAL A 7 12.27 10.47 21.23
N GLU A 8 12.56 9.19 21.02
CA GLU A 8 13.59 8.75 20.07
C GLU A 8 13.24 9.16 18.64
N ILE A 9 12.02 8.87 18.15
CA ILE A 9 11.55 9.27 16.82
C ILE A 9 11.63 10.79 16.66
N LYS A 10 11.16 11.55 17.66
CA LYS A 10 11.23 13.01 17.64
C LYS A 10 12.69 13.50 17.52
N GLN A 11 13.59 12.98 18.35
CA GLN A 11 15.00 13.38 18.32
C GLN A 11 15.68 13.04 16.99
N THR A 12 15.39 11.88 16.42
CA THR A 12 15.93 11.48 15.11
C THR A 12 15.43 12.44 14.02
N LEU A 13 14.13 12.72 13.96
CA LEU A 13 13.55 13.64 12.97
C LEU A 13 14.11 15.07 13.11
N GLU A 14 14.30 15.55 14.34
CA GLU A 14 14.87 16.87 14.60
C GLU A 14 16.36 16.96 14.21
N ARG A 15 17.15 15.93 14.52
CA ARG A 15 18.61 15.95 14.30
C ARG A 15 19.03 15.59 12.88
N GLU A 16 18.39 14.60 12.28
CA GLU A 16 18.80 14.07 10.97
C GLU A 16 18.10 14.76 9.81
N PHE A 17 16.89 15.29 10.03
CA PHE A 17 16.04 15.84 8.96
C PHE A 17 15.62 17.30 9.19
N GLU A 18 16.02 17.92 10.32
CA GLU A 18 15.66 19.28 10.72
C GLU A 18 14.12 19.49 10.77
N ILE A 19 13.38 18.43 11.13
CA ILE A 19 11.92 18.47 11.25
C ILE A 19 11.55 18.67 12.73
N PHE A 20 10.94 19.80 13.05
CA PHE A 20 10.52 20.13 14.42
C PHE A 20 9.05 19.77 14.66
N LEU A 21 8.80 18.80 15.54
CA LEU A 21 7.45 18.33 15.88
C LEU A 21 7.09 18.69 17.32
N SER A 22 5.87 19.18 17.54
CA SER A 22 5.35 19.34 18.90
C SER A 22 5.05 17.98 19.53
N SER A 23 4.90 17.95 20.86
CA SER A 23 4.49 16.74 21.59
C SER A 23 3.08 16.27 21.20
N LYS A 24 2.27 17.12 20.55
CA LYS A 24 0.98 16.74 19.99
C LYS A 24 1.15 16.08 18.63
N ASP A 25 1.99 16.65 17.77
CA ASP A 25 2.22 16.15 16.40
C ASP A 25 2.84 14.76 16.42
N ILE A 26 3.80 14.51 17.32
CA ILE A 26 4.41 13.18 17.49
C ILE A 26 3.39 12.10 17.90
N ARG A 27 2.34 12.47 18.65
CA ARG A 27 1.29 11.52 19.07
C ARG A 27 0.34 11.17 17.94
N SER A 28 0.16 12.08 16.97
CA SER A 28 -0.63 11.86 15.76
C SER A 28 0.24 11.50 14.54
N LEU A 29 1.52 11.19 14.74
CA LEU A 29 2.44 10.94 13.65
C LEU A 29 2.08 9.65 12.92
N THR A 30 2.00 9.73 11.60
CA THR A 30 1.78 8.60 10.69
C THR A 30 2.75 8.71 9.51
N LEU A 31 2.93 7.62 8.76
CA LEU A 31 3.74 7.67 7.53
C LEU A 31 3.18 8.66 6.50
N ALA A 32 1.85 8.83 6.44
CA ALA A 32 1.22 9.84 5.59
C ALA A 32 1.60 11.26 6.02
N ARG A 33 1.60 11.56 7.33
CA ARG A 33 2.04 12.86 7.85
C ARG A 33 3.52 13.13 7.60
N LEU A 34 4.37 12.11 7.67
CA LEU A 34 5.79 12.25 7.31
C LEU A 34 5.96 12.60 5.83
N LYS A 35 5.17 12.00 4.93
CA LYS A 35 5.17 12.31 3.50
C LYS A 35 4.74 13.76 3.22
N GLU A 36 3.71 14.24 3.93
CA GLU A 36 3.24 15.63 3.80
C GLU A 36 4.33 16.64 4.22
N ILE A 37 4.98 16.41 5.36
CA ILE A 37 6.09 17.25 5.85
C ILE A 37 7.24 17.30 4.84
N GLU A 38 7.55 16.16 4.20
CA GLU A 38 8.56 16.11 3.14
C GLU A 38 8.18 17.01 1.96
N MET A 39 6.92 16.92 1.49
CA MET A 39 6.41 17.74 0.39
C MET A 39 6.42 19.25 0.71
N GLU A 40 5.98 19.64 1.91
CA GLU A 40 6.00 21.04 2.36
C GLU A 40 7.43 21.63 2.38
N LYS A 41 8.42 20.82 2.76
CA LYS A 41 9.83 21.22 2.76
C LYS A 41 10.34 21.49 1.33
N TYR A 42 9.96 20.64 0.35
CA TYR A 42 10.32 20.85 -1.06
C TYR A 42 9.69 22.11 -1.67
N GLU A 43 8.43 22.42 -1.35
CA GLU A 43 7.77 23.64 -1.85
C GLU A 43 8.45 24.91 -1.32
N THR A 44 8.95 24.86 -0.08
CA THR A 44 9.60 26.01 0.57
C THR A 44 11.03 26.23 0.07
N ASP A 45 11.77 25.17 -0.30
CA ASP A 45 13.18 25.22 -0.74
C ASP A 45 13.39 25.34 -2.27
N SER A 46 12.34 25.68 -3.03
CA SER A 46 12.34 25.74 -4.51
C SER A 46 13.34 26.73 -5.16
N SER A 47 14.21 27.40 -4.39
CA SER A 47 15.31 28.22 -4.90
C SER A 47 16.66 27.51 -5.08
N ASN A 48 16.84 26.25 -4.67
CA ASN A 48 18.16 25.60 -4.72
C ASN A 48 18.14 24.18 -5.32
N LYS A 49 18.22 24.09 -6.65
CA LYS A 49 18.36 22.82 -7.39
C LYS A 49 19.77 22.24 -7.19
N SER A 50 19.94 21.40 -6.18
CA SER A 50 21.16 20.61 -5.93
C SER A 50 21.04 19.19 -6.51
N PRO A 51 22.16 18.48 -6.80
CA PRO A 51 22.14 17.15 -7.43
C PRO A 51 21.51 16.02 -6.59
N ALA A 52 21.11 16.29 -5.34
CA ALA A 52 20.39 15.37 -4.46
C ALA A 52 18.98 14.99 -4.99
N THR A 53 18.46 15.72 -5.98
CA THR A 53 17.11 15.52 -6.55
C THR A 53 16.92 14.19 -7.30
N ALA A 54 17.99 13.56 -7.78
CA ALA A 54 17.88 12.27 -8.49
C ALA A 54 17.76 11.07 -7.53
N MET A 55 18.53 11.10 -6.44
CA MET A 55 18.45 10.07 -5.38
C MET A 55 17.14 10.14 -4.61
N SER A 56 16.60 11.35 -4.39
CA SER A 56 15.31 11.54 -3.73
C SER A 56 14.14 11.06 -4.58
N GLN A 57 14.22 11.12 -5.92
CA GLN A 57 13.17 10.57 -6.79
C GLN A 57 13.09 9.04 -6.72
N GLU A 58 14.21 8.31 -6.75
CA GLU A 58 14.17 6.84 -6.63
C GLU A 58 13.69 6.36 -5.26
N THR A 59 14.13 7.00 -4.18
CA THR A 59 13.64 6.68 -2.83
C THR A 59 12.17 7.06 -2.64
N ALA A 60 11.72 8.18 -3.20
CA ALA A 60 10.31 8.57 -3.21
C ALA A 60 9.45 7.56 -4.00
N LEU A 61 9.95 7.05 -5.13
CA LEU A 61 9.26 6.01 -5.91
C LEU A 61 9.14 4.69 -5.14
N GLY A 62 10.18 4.28 -4.42
CA GLY A 62 10.15 3.09 -3.57
C GLY A 62 9.17 3.22 -2.41
N LEU A 63 9.20 4.36 -1.70
CA LEU A 63 8.25 4.65 -0.62
C LEU A 63 6.80 4.72 -1.10
N ASP A 64 6.56 5.30 -2.28
CA ASP A 64 5.22 5.39 -2.85
C ASP A 64 4.65 4.02 -3.25
N GLN A 65 5.49 3.06 -3.66
CA GLN A 65 5.06 1.66 -3.83
C GLN A 65 4.68 1.01 -2.49
N VAL A 66 5.52 1.18 -1.46
CA VAL A 66 5.25 0.64 -0.12
C VAL A 66 3.95 1.22 0.46
N LEU A 67 3.75 2.53 0.34
CA LEU A 67 2.54 3.20 0.81
C LEU A 67 1.28 2.78 0.05
N ARG A 68 1.40 2.43 -1.24
CA ARG A 68 0.27 1.89 -2.03
C ARG A 68 -0.17 0.50 -1.58
N ILE A 69 0.78 -0.29 -1.08
CA ILE A 69 0.52 -1.63 -0.53
C ILE A 69 -0.02 -1.53 0.90
N LEU A 70 0.41 -0.52 1.66
CA LEU A 70 -0.05 -0.27 3.03
C LEU A 70 -1.55 0.02 3.02
N GLY A 71 -2.32 -0.86 3.64
CA GLY A 71 -3.79 -0.83 3.60
C GLY A 71 -4.42 -1.25 4.91
N ASP A 72 -5.68 -1.67 4.83
CA ASP A 72 -6.39 -2.22 5.97
C ASP A 72 -5.77 -3.57 6.36
N GLU A 73 -5.40 -3.72 7.64
CA GLU A 73 -4.82 -4.95 8.18
C GLU A 73 -5.79 -6.13 8.01
N GLU A 74 -7.09 -5.90 8.13
CA GLU A 74 -8.11 -6.93 7.95
C GLU A 74 -8.16 -7.43 6.50
N GLU A 75 -7.99 -6.54 5.52
CA GLU A 75 -7.90 -6.91 4.11
C GLU A 75 -6.61 -7.68 3.81
N SER A 76 -5.50 -7.31 4.45
CA SER A 76 -4.18 -7.93 4.25
C SER A 76 -4.13 -9.41 4.62
N ARG A 77 -5.07 -9.88 5.46
CA ARG A 77 -5.20 -11.29 5.88
C ARG A 77 -6.10 -12.11 4.96
N ARG A 78 -6.78 -11.49 4.00
CA ARG A 78 -7.66 -12.17 3.05
C ARG A 78 -6.88 -12.49 1.78
N THR A 79 -6.97 -13.72 1.31
CA THR A 79 -6.35 -14.16 0.05
C THR A 79 -7.14 -13.75 -1.19
N CYS A 80 -8.38 -13.28 -1.02
CA CYS A 80 -9.30 -12.89 -2.08
C CYS A 80 -10.10 -11.65 -1.65
N LEU A 81 -10.15 -10.65 -2.52
CA LEU A 81 -10.81 -9.38 -2.31
C LEU A 81 -11.67 -9.01 -3.52
N ARG A 82 -12.89 -8.54 -3.28
CA ARG A 82 -13.71 -7.89 -4.31
C ARG A 82 -13.19 -6.47 -4.45
N LEU A 83 -12.79 -6.07 -5.67
CA LEU A 83 -12.39 -4.70 -5.93
C LEU A 83 -13.55 -3.90 -6.51
N GLU A 84 -13.59 -2.60 -6.18
CA GLU A 84 -14.54 -1.67 -6.77
C GLU A 84 -14.34 -1.57 -8.29
N SER A 85 -15.44 -1.65 -9.03
CA SER A 85 -15.48 -1.60 -10.50
C SER A 85 -16.59 -0.67 -10.97
N ARG A 86 -16.70 -0.43 -12.28
CA ARG A 86 -17.82 0.33 -12.84
C ARG A 86 -19.13 -0.44 -12.84
N LEU A 87 -19.07 -1.76 -12.76
CA LEU A 87 -20.25 -2.61 -12.68
C LEU A 87 -20.71 -2.66 -11.22
N GLN A 88 -21.95 -2.24 -10.98
CA GLN A 88 -22.56 -2.35 -9.64
C GLN A 88 -22.79 -3.82 -9.27
N GLU A 89 -22.85 -4.12 -7.98
CA GLU A 89 -22.90 -5.51 -7.49
C GLU A 89 -24.18 -6.27 -7.88
N ASP A 90 -25.28 -5.55 -8.08
CA ASP A 90 -26.59 -6.08 -8.45
C ASP A 90 -26.75 -6.30 -9.97
N GLN A 91 -25.84 -5.76 -10.77
CA GLN A 91 -25.87 -5.89 -12.22
C GLN A 91 -25.17 -7.17 -12.67
N SER A 92 -25.82 -7.92 -13.57
CA SER A 92 -25.19 -9.07 -14.19
C SER A 92 -24.07 -8.64 -15.14
N GLY A 93 -22.90 -9.27 -15.04
CA GLY A 93 -21.80 -9.05 -15.95
C GLY A 93 -20.71 -10.12 -15.82
N PRO A 94 -19.66 -10.02 -16.65
CA PRO A 94 -18.55 -10.96 -16.59
C PRO A 94 -17.79 -10.81 -15.27
N THR A 95 -17.23 -11.91 -14.78
CA THR A 95 -16.30 -11.91 -13.64
C THR A 95 -14.87 -11.97 -14.15
N VAL A 96 -14.03 -11.06 -13.67
CA VAL A 96 -12.60 -11.00 -13.99
C VAL A 96 -11.80 -11.28 -12.74
N PHE A 97 -10.87 -12.23 -12.85
CA PHE A 97 -9.93 -12.55 -11.79
C PHE A 97 -8.61 -11.84 -12.01
N PHE A 98 -8.14 -11.10 -11.02
CA PHE A 98 -6.81 -10.52 -11.00
C PHE A 98 -5.88 -11.41 -10.20
N LEU A 99 -4.77 -11.80 -10.82
CA LEU A 99 -3.71 -12.55 -10.17
C LEU A 99 -2.69 -11.57 -9.57
N PRO A 100 -2.14 -11.87 -8.39
CA PRO A 100 -1.15 -11.01 -7.77
C PRO A 100 0.13 -10.97 -8.60
N GLY A 101 0.70 -9.78 -8.73
CA GLY A 101 2.04 -9.56 -9.29
C GLY A 101 3.15 -9.90 -8.31
N THR A 102 4.35 -9.37 -8.56
CA THR A 102 5.51 -9.52 -7.66
C THR A 102 5.31 -8.81 -6.32
N GLU A 103 4.46 -7.80 -6.29
CA GLU A 103 4.06 -7.07 -5.09
C GLU A 103 3.23 -7.96 -4.16
N GLY A 104 2.46 -8.91 -4.72
CA GLY A 104 1.67 -9.86 -3.96
C GLY A 104 0.32 -9.35 -3.45
N PHE A 105 0.00 -8.06 -3.59
CA PHE A 105 -1.22 -7.44 -3.02
C PHE A 105 -2.22 -6.98 -4.09
N ALA A 106 -3.51 -7.17 -3.82
CA ALA A 106 -4.59 -6.81 -4.73
C ALA A 106 -4.74 -5.29 -4.91
N LYS A 107 -4.40 -4.51 -3.89
CA LYS A 107 -4.64 -3.05 -3.83
C LYS A 107 -3.94 -2.27 -4.93
N VAL A 108 -2.81 -2.80 -5.42
CA VAL A 108 -2.05 -2.23 -6.54
C VAL A 108 -2.90 -2.13 -7.82
N MET A 109 -3.92 -2.97 -7.95
CA MET A 109 -4.77 -3.06 -9.14
C MET A 109 -6.12 -2.31 -9.00
N CYS A 110 -6.40 -1.63 -7.88
CA CYS A 110 -7.68 -0.92 -7.66
C CYS A 110 -7.98 0.11 -8.75
N ASN A 111 -6.98 0.87 -9.19
CA ASN A 111 -7.14 1.87 -10.25
C ASN A 111 -7.50 1.22 -11.61
N LEU A 112 -7.02 0.01 -11.86
CA LEU A 112 -7.38 -0.74 -13.07
C LEU A 112 -8.81 -1.30 -12.93
N ALA A 113 -9.14 -1.86 -11.76
CA ALA A 113 -10.45 -2.44 -11.48
C ALA A 113 -11.58 -1.41 -11.62
N SER A 114 -11.39 -0.19 -11.11
CA SER A 114 -12.38 0.89 -11.17
C SER A 114 -12.73 1.36 -12.59
N GLY A 115 -11.93 0.97 -13.58
CA GLY A 115 -12.18 1.22 -15.00
C GLY A 115 -13.03 0.14 -15.70
N LEU A 116 -13.23 -1.03 -15.09
CA LEU A 116 -13.82 -2.20 -15.75
C LEU A 116 -15.34 -2.29 -15.55
N HIS A 117 -16.06 -2.71 -16.59
CA HIS A 117 -17.47 -3.09 -16.55
C HIS A 117 -17.61 -4.60 -16.30
N ALA A 118 -17.07 -5.08 -15.18
CA ALA A 118 -17.02 -6.49 -14.80
C ALA A 118 -16.95 -6.62 -13.28
N HIS A 119 -17.43 -7.73 -12.70
CA HIS A 119 -17.15 -8.03 -11.30
C HIS A 119 -15.67 -8.40 -11.14
N VAL A 120 -14.92 -7.61 -10.38
CA VAL A 120 -13.48 -7.83 -10.20
C VAL A 120 -13.21 -8.55 -8.88
N ILE A 121 -12.58 -9.71 -8.98
CA ILE A 121 -12.09 -10.48 -7.83
C ILE A 121 -10.57 -10.54 -7.93
N ALA A 122 -9.88 -9.94 -6.99
CA ALA A 122 -8.42 -9.94 -6.94
C ALA A 122 -7.90 -10.90 -5.88
N LEU A 123 -6.91 -11.70 -6.28
CA LEU A 123 -6.21 -12.61 -5.39
C LEU A 123 -4.93 -11.95 -4.87
N GLN A 124 -4.51 -12.32 -3.66
CA GLN A 124 -3.29 -11.82 -3.04
C GLN A 124 -2.65 -12.87 -2.12
N TYR A 125 -1.36 -12.71 -1.86
CA TYR A 125 -0.62 -13.54 -0.91
C TYR A 125 -0.73 -12.96 0.50
N THR A 126 -0.82 -13.83 1.50
CA THR A 126 -0.83 -13.44 2.91
C THR A 126 0.50 -13.80 3.58
N HIS A 127 0.87 -13.06 4.63
CA HIS A 127 2.18 -13.14 5.27
C HIS A 127 2.51 -14.50 5.91
N ASP A 128 1.50 -15.32 6.17
CA ASP A 128 1.59 -16.66 6.75
C ASP A 128 1.87 -17.74 5.69
N MET A 129 1.74 -17.41 4.40
CA MET A 129 1.98 -18.35 3.31
C MET A 129 3.47 -18.48 3.02
N LYS A 130 3.92 -19.73 2.86
CA LYS A 130 5.29 -20.05 2.48
C LYS A 130 5.29 -20.95 1.27
N PHE A 131 6.17 -20.66 0.33
CA PHE A 131 6.25 -21.36 -0.95
C PHE A 131 7.70 -21.71 -1.25
N GLU A 132 7.93 -22.93 -1.72
CA GLU A 132 9.25 -23.37 -2.20
C GLU A 132 9.34 -23.31 -3.72
N THR A 133 8.19 -23.41 -4.41
CA THR A 133 8.10 -23.39 -5.87
C THR A 133 6.98 -22.47 -6.36
N ILE A 134 7.08 -22.03 -7.62
CA ILE A 134 6.04 -21.24 -8.28
C ILE A 134 4.74 -22.06 -8.39
N GLN A 135 4.85 -23.37 -8.54
CA GLN A 135 3.71 -24.30 -8.58
C GLN A 135 2.95 -24.29 -7.26
N ASP A 136 3.64 -24.19 -6.12
CA ASP A 136 3.00 -24.09 -4.80
C ASP A 136 2.30 -22.75 -4.64
N MET A 137 2.91 -21.65 -5.11
CA MET A 137 2.25 -20.35 -5.16
C MET A 137 0.95 -20.43 -5.97
N ALA A 138 1.00 -20.97 -7.19
CA ALA A 138 -0.16 -21.08 -8.06
C ALA A 138 -1.29 -21.92 -7.44
N LYS A 139 -0.96 -23.08 -6.84
CA LYS A 139 -1.93 -23.95 -6.16
C LYS A 139 -2.59 -23.27 -4.96
N SER A 140 -1.85 -22.43 -4.25
CA SER A 140 -2.39 -21.72 -3.10
C SER A 140 -3.51 -20.74 -3.49
N LEU A 141 -3.43 -20.16 -4.70
CA LEU A 141 -4.42 -19.23 -5.23
C LEU A 141 -5.65 -19.95 -5.82
N THR A 142 -5.49 -21.15 -6.40
CA THR A 142 -6.61 -21.90 -6.99
C THR A 142 -7.56 -22.48 -5.95
N THR A 143 -7.07 -22.76 -4.73
CA THR A 143 -7.91 -23.28 -3.63
C THR A 143 -8.90 -22.24 -3.11
N VAL A 144 -8.58 -20.95 -3.28
CA VAL A 144 -9.40 -19.80 -2.88
C VAL A 144 -10.40 -19.41 -3.97
N GLY A 145 -10.07 -19.71 -5.24
CA GLY A 145 -10.89 -19.38 -6.42
C GLY A 145 -12.16 -20.22 -6.61
N VAL A 146 -12.54 -21.07 -5.65
CA VAL A 146 -13.84 -21.73 -5.61
C VAL A 146 -14.73 -20.94 -4.64
N PRO A 147 -15.59 -20.02 -5.12
CA PRO A 147 -16.45 -19.29 -4.22
C PRO A 147 -17.42 -20.27 -3.55
N SER A 148 -17.47 -20.25 -2.22
CA SER A 148 -18.59 -20.80 -1.43
C SER A 148 -19.90 -20.02 -1.63
N TYR A 149 -19.95 -19.15 -2.65
CA TYR A 149 -21.05 -18.26 -3.02
C TYR A 149 -21.67 -18.61 -4.38
N LEU A 150 -21.41 -19.81 -4.90
CA LEU A 150 -22.25 -20.38 -5.95
C LEU A 150 -23.39 -21.16 -5.27
N PRO A 151 -24.66 -20.74 -5.42
CA PRO A 151 -25.78 -21.63 -5.14
C PRO A 151 -25.77 -22.86 -6.06
#